data_AF-A0A4W5J9F5-F1
#
_entry.id   AF-A0A4W5J9F5-F1
#
_cell.length_a   1.000
_cell.length_b   1.000
_cell.length_c   1.000
_cell.angle_alpha   90.00
_cell.angle_beta   90.00
_cell.angle_gamma   90.00
#
_symmetry.space_group_name_H-M   'P 1'
#
loop_
_entity.id
_entity.type
_entity.pdbx_description
1 polymer ?
#
loop_
_entity_poly.entity_id
_entity_poly.type
_entity_poly.pdbx_seq_one_letter_code
_entity_poly.pdbx_strand_id
1 'polypeptide(L)'
;MVSVWAFFAVIFLASYTANLAAFMIQEEYVDQVSGLSDNKFQKPNAFSPPFRFGTVPNGSTERNIRNNYPEMHQYMTSFHQKNVDEALASLKGG
;
A
#
# COMPACT_ATOMS: atom_id res chain seq x y z
N MET A 1 -1.25 -44.05 -29.99
CA MET A 1 -1.59 -42.66 -30.39
C MET A 1 -2.11 -41.81 -29.24
N VAL A 2 -2.86 -42.35 -28.26
CA VAL A 2 -3.39 -41.60 -27.10
C VAL A 2 -2.30 -41.10 -26.13
N SER A 3 -1.21 -41.85 -25.94
CA SER A 3 -0.16 -41.50 -24.97
C SER A 3 0.60 -40.22 -25.31
N VAL A 4 0.87 -39.94 -26.59
CA VAL A 4 1.52 -38.69 -27.03
C VAL A 4 0.64 -37.48 -26.72
N TRP A 5 -0.68 -37.62 -26.94
CA TRP A 5 -1.66 -36.60 -26.60
C TRP A 5 -1.79 -36.38 -25.09
N ALA A 6 -1.72 -37.44 -24.29
CA ALA A 6 -1.71 -37.32 -22.83
C ALA A 6 -0.46 -36.58 -22.33
N PHE A 7 0.72 -36.89 -22.85
CA PHE A 7 1.95 -36.17 -22.51
C PHE A 7 1.88 -34.70 -22.93
N PHE A 8 1.36 -34.40 -24.12
CA PHE A 8 1.16 -33.03 -24.58
C PHE A 8 0.20 -32.25 -23.68
N ALA A 9 -0.94 -32.85 -23.30
CA ALA A 9 -1.93 -32.23 -22.42
C ALA A 9 -1.37 -31.96 -21.02
N VAL A 10 -0.59 -32.89 -20.45
CA VAL A 10 0.03 -32.71 -19.13
C VAL A 10 1.08 -31.60 -19.15
N ILE A 11 1.89 -31.51 -20.21
CA ILE A 11 2.87 -30.41 -20.36
C ILE A 11 2.14 -29.07 -20.43
N PHE A 12 1.09 -28.96 -21.26
CA PHE A 12 0.29 -27.73 -21.35
C PHE A 12 -0.37 -27.34 -20.03
N LEU A 13 -0.97 -28.31 -19.34
CA LEU A 13 -1.62 -28.09 -18.05
C LEU A 13 -0.61 -27.65 -16.99
N ALA A 14 0.56 -28.31 -16.94
CA ALA A 14 1.63 -27.98 -16.01
C ALA A 14 2.20 -26.58 -16.27
N SER A 15 2.44 -26.21 -17.52
CA SER A 15 2.90 -24.86 -17.88
C SER A 15 1.88 -23.78 -17.54
N TYR A 16 0.57 -24.02 -17.76
CA TYR A 16 -0.47 -23.07 -17.36
C TYR A 16 -0.56 -22.92 -15.83
N THR A 17 -0.52 -24.04 -15.11
CA THR A 17 -0.51 -24.04 -13.63
C THR A 17 0.72 -23.33 -13.08
N ALA A 18 1.89 -23.55 -13.68
CA ALA A 18 3.14 -22.89 -13.29
C ALA A 18 3.11 -21.38 -13.60
N ASN A 19 2.58 -20.96 -14.73
CA ASN A 19 2.47 -19.53 -15.07
C ASN A 19 1.47 -18.81 -14.17
N LEU A 20 0.34 -19.45 -13.87
CA LEU A 20 -0.63 -18.91 -12.92
C LEU A 20 -0.01 -18.82 -11.52
N ALA A 21 0.66 -19.87 -11.05
CA ALA A 21 1.35 -19.86 -9.76
C ALA A 21 2.46 -18.82 -9.71
N ALA A 22 3.23 -18.64 -10.79
CA ALA A 22 4.25 -17.60 -10.88
C ALA A 22 3.66 -16.20 -10.76
N PHE A 23 2.50 -15.94 -11.39
CA PHE A 23 1.78 -14.67 -11.22
C PHE A 23 1.22 -14.51 -9.81
N MET A 24 0.62 -15.57 -9.25
CA MET A 24 0.07 -15.55 -7.89
C MET A 24 1.14 -15.37 -6.81
N ILE A 25 2.36 -15.87 -7.01
CA ILE A 25 3.47 -15.76 -6.05
C ILE A 25 4.23 -14.44 -6.22
N GLN A 26 4.17 -13.82 -7.40
CA GLN A 26 4.68 -12.46 -7.62
C GLN A 26 3.79 -11.38 -6.97
N GLU A 27 3.27 -11.62 -5.76
CA GLU A 27 2.89 -10.54 -4.87
C GLU A 27 4.17 -9.78 -4.51
N GLU A 28 4.54 -8.81 -5.34
CA GLU A 28 5.46 -7.77 -4.94
C GLU A 28 4.77 -7.07 -3.77
N TYR A 29 5.20 -7.40 -2.56
CA TYR A 29 4.84 -6.65 -1.37
C TYR A 29 5.49 -5.28 -1.52
N VAL A 30 4.84 -4.41 -2.30
CA VAL A 30 5.29 -3.03 -2.47
C VAL A 30 5.05 -2.42 -1.11
N ASP A 31 6.10 -2.35 -0.31
CA ASP A 31 6.04 -1.64 0.95
C ASP A 31 5.61 -0.21 0.60
N GLN A 32 4.35 0.12 0.90
CA GLN A 32 3.75 1.34 0.35
C GLN A 32 4.49 2.58 0.84
N VAL A 33 5.29 2.45 1.89
CA VAL A 33 6.11 3.49 2.48
C VAL A 33 7.38 2.87 3.03
N SER A 34 8.54 3.33 2.57
CA SER A 34 9.84 2.87 3.09
C SER A 34 10.14 3.42 4.49
N GLY A 35 9.41 4.45 4.93
CA GLY A 35 9.56 5.10 6.23
C GLY A 35 8.99 6.52 6.25
N LEU A 36 9.13 7.22 7.38
CA LEU A 36 8.60 8.59 7.55
C LEU A 36 9.37 9.64 6.72
N SER A 37 10.59 9.31 6.30
CA SER A 37 11.39 10.11 5.36
C SER A 37 11.08 9.85 3.89
N ASP A 38 10.10 8.98 3.59
CA ASP A 38 9.69 8.71 2.22
C ASP A 38 9.18 9.99 1.54
N ASN A 39 9.51 10.14 0.25
CA ASN A 39 9.05 11.25 -0.58
C ASN A 39 7.52 11.37 -0.59
N LYS A 40 6.79 10.26 -0.38
CA LYS A 40 5.32 10.28 -0.27
C LYS A 40 4.81 11.14 0.88
N PHE A 41 5.51 11.16 2.01
CA PHE A 41 5.15 11.98 3.17
C PHE A 41 5.71 13.41 3.09
N GLN A 42 6.90 13.56 2.52
CA GLN A 42 7.56 14.88 2.40
C GLN A 42 6.94 15.72 1.27
N LYS A 43 6.55 15.08 0.16
CA LYS A 43 5.96 15.72 -1.02
C LYS A 43 4.71 14.95 -1.49
N PRO A 44 3.62 14.96 -0.71
CA PRO A 44 2.42 14.20 -1.02
C PRO A 44 1.74 14.61 -2.33
N ASN A 45 1.93 15.85 -2.77
CA ASN A 45 1.39 16.38 -4.04
C ASN A 45 2.23 16.00 -5.27
N ALA A 46 3.43 15.44 -5.09
CA ALA A 46 4.27 14.99 -6.20
C ALA A 46 3.80 13.66 -6.81
N PHE A 47 2.89 12.96 -6.13
CA PHE A 47 2.29 11.71 -6.56
C PHE A 47 0.84 11.95 -7.01
N SER A 48 0.42 11.23 -8.04
CA SER A 48 -0.97 11.25 -8.52
C SER A 48 -1.54 9.83 -8.44
N PRO A 49 -2.58 9.57 -7.63
CA PRO A 49 -3.27 10.52 -6.75
C PRO A 49 -2.43 10.96 -5.53
N PRO A 50 -2.71 12.14 -4.93
CA PRO A 50 -1.99 12.62 -3.75
C PRO A 50 -2.08 11.62 -2.59
N PHE A 51 -0.95 11.38 -1.93
CA PHE A 51 -0.91 10.48 -0.78
C PHE A 51 -1.51 11.16 0.45
N ARG A 52 -2.71 10.72 0.85
CA ARG A 52 -3.45 11.28 2.00
C ARG A 52 -3.05 10.56 3.29
N PHE A 53 -2.69 11.32 4.30
CA PHE A 53 -2.38 10.79 5.63
C PHE A 53 -2.76 11.81 6.71
N GLY A 54 -3.08 11.30 7.89
CA GLY A 54 -3.61 12.07 9.00
C GLY A 54 -3.32 11.38 10.33
N THR A 55 -3.48 12.11 11.43
CA THR A 55 -3.42 11.56 12.79
C THR A 55 -4.58 12.11 13.61
N VAL A 56 -4.75 11.59 14.84
CA VAL A 56 -5.68 12.14 15.81
C VAL A 56 -5.06 13.42 16.40
N PRO A 57 -5.78 14.55 16.37
CA PRO A 57 -5.26 15.82 16.88
C PRO A 57 -4.98 15.74 18.38
N ASN A 58 -3.98 16.51 18.84
CA ASN A 58 -3.52 16.56 20.24
C ASN A 58 -2.97 15.23 20.80
N GLY A 59 -2.60 14.28 19.94
CA GLY A 59 -1.93 13.04 20.33
C GLY A 59 -0.40 13.21 20.49
N SER A 60 0.23 12.22 21.13
CA SER A 60 1.70 12.13 21.22
C SER A 60 2.35 12.03 19.83
N THR A 61 1.72 11.30 18.92
CA THR A 61 2.16 11.14 17.53
C THR A 61 2.13 12.46 16.76
N GLU A 62 1.05 13.23 16.88
CA GLU A 62 0.93 14.55 16.24
C GLU A 62 2.02 15.49 16.75
N ARG A 63 2.27 15.52 18.06
CA ARG A 63 3.29 16.38 18.66
C ARG A 63 4.70 15.96 18.27
N ASN A 64 4.96 14.66 18.11
CA ASN A 64 6.23 14.16 17.62
C ASN A 64 6.49 14.60 16.17
N ILE A 65 5.50 14.42 15.29
CA ILE A 65 5.59 14.82 13.88
C ILE A 65 5.73 16.34 13.77
N ARG A 66 4.99 17.10 14.58
CA ARG A 66 5.08 18.58 14.60
C ARG A 66 6.49 19.08 14.92
N ASN A 67 7.18 18.42 15.84
CA ASN A 67 8.52 18.83 16.27
C ASN A 67 9.62 18.37 15.32
N ASN A 68 9.48 17.17 14.72
CA ASN A 68 10.52 16.56 13.88
C ASN A 68 10.33 16.83 12.37
N TYR A 69 9.08 17.02 11.92
CA TYR A 69 8.69 17.13 10.50
C TYR A 69 7.60 18.21 10.29
N PRO A 70 7.95 19.50 10.36
CA PRO A 70 6.97 20.59 10.30
C PRO A 70 6.24 20.68 8.95
N GLU A 71 6.91 20.42 7.81
CA GLU A 71 6.26 20.43 6.49
C GLU A 71 5.24 19.30 6.34
N MET A 72 5.58 18.10 6.82
CA MET A 72 4.68 16.96 6.86
C MET A 72 3.46 17.25 7.75
N HIS A 73 3.68 17.87 8.91
CA HIS A 73 2.61 18.26 9.83
C HIS A 73 1.64 19.24 9.17
N GLN A 74 2.14 20.24 8.44
CA GLN A 74 1.29 21.20 7.75
C GLN A 74 0.32 20.53 6.77
N TYR A 75 0.78 19.54 6.00
CA TYR A 75 -0.09 18.76 5.13
C TYR A 75 -1.08 17.89 5.93
N MET A 76 -0.58 17.20 6.96
CA MET A 76 -1.34 16.27 7.80
C MET A 76 -2.53 16.93 8.51
N THR A 77 -2.39 18.19 8.93
CA THR A 77 -3.46 18.93 9.64
C THR A 77 -4.77 19.06 8.87
N SER A 78 -4.71 19.04 7.53
CA SER A 78 -5.90 19.12 6.67
C SER A 78 -6.70 17.82 6.63
N PHE A 79 -6.10 16.70 7.04
CA PHE A 79 -6.67 15.36 6.99
C PHE A 79 -6.73 14.69 8.37
N HIS A 80 -6.73 15.47 9.44
CA HIS A 80 -6.88 14.94 10.80
C HIS A 80 -8.22 14.22 10.97
N GLN A 81 -8.16 13.07 11.64
CA GLN A 81 -9.33 12.28 11.97
C GLN A 81 -9.74 12.57 13.41
N LYS A 82 -11.06 12.66 13.66
CA LYS A 82 -11.57 12.98 15.00
C LYS A 82 -11.38 11.81 15.97
N ASN A 83 -11.73 10.61 15.50
CA ASN A 83 -11.70 9.37 16.28
C ASN A 83 -10.97 8.26 15.52
N VAL A 84 -10.49 7.27 16.28
CA VAL A 84 -9.84 6.08 15.72
C VAL A 84 -10.81 5.24 14.89
N ASP A 85 -12.08 5.13 15.30
CA ASP A 85 -13.09 4.36 14.58
C ASP A 85 -13.42 4.94 13.19
N GLU A 86 -13.48 6.28 13.09
CA GLU A 86 -13.71 6.99 11.83
C GLU A 86 -12.49 6.90 10.91
N ALA A 87 -11.29 6.93 11.48
CA ALA A 87 -10.06 6.65 10.75
C ALA A 87 -10.06 5.22 10.21
N LEU A 88 -10.46 4.24 11.02
CA LEU A 88 -10.55 2.84 10.59
C LEU A 88 -11.59 2.64 9.48
N ALA A 89 -12.74 3.31 9.58
CA ALA A 89 -13.76 3.28 8.54
C ALA A 89 -13.24 3.90 7.23
N SER A 90 -12.54 5.03 7.31
CA SER A 90 -11.94 5.70 6.15
C SER A 90 -10.89 4.83 5.46
N LEU A 91 -10.04 4.13 6.24
CA LEU A 91 -9.03 3.21 5.72
C LEU A 91 -9.64 1.97 5.04
N LYS A 92 -10.79 1.50 5.53
CA LYS A 92 -11.52 0.38 4.90
C LYS A 92 -12.32 0.83 3.67
N GLY A 93 -12.76 2.08 3.64
CA GLY A 93 -13.62 2.64 2.61
C GLY A 93 -12.89 3.05 1.32
N GLY A 94 -11.62 3.47 1.43
CA GLY A 94 -10.81 3.95 0.29
C GLY A 94 -11.09 5.42 -0.05
#